data_AF-A0A375H1N7-F1
#
_entry.id   AF-A0A375H1N7-F1
#
_cell.length_a   1.000
_cell.length_b   1.000
_cell.length_c   1.000
_cell.angle_alpha   90.00
_cell.angle_beta   90.00
_cell.angle_gamma   90.00
#
_symmetry.space_group_name_H-M   'P 1'
#
loop_
_entity.id
_entity.type
_entity.pdbx_description
1 polymer ?
#
loop_
_entity_poly.entity_id
_entity_poly.type
_entity_poly.pdbx_seq_one_letter_code
_entity_poly.pdbx_strand_id
1 'polypeptide(L)'
;MMDASEGSAGSGASWRRHGAALLAGAGVLMLAACASSGGGASKFDVDAFLRAPDSALPEVVGNPAFLAATRVSATDCAVMLQSASTGVLEDLPPSSNARGPAWLLHPKDQPGQVWLVVSESGGERTCHGPLPADAMKSLASRARG
;
A
#
# COMPACT_ATOMS: atom_id res chain seq x y z
N MET A 1 16.10 9.78 -52.30
CA MET A 1 17.45 9.19 -52.41
C MET A 1 18.49 10.29 -52.50
N MET A 2 18.81 10.92 -51.37
CA MET A 2 20.07 11.61 -51.15
C MET A 2 20.41 11.40 -49.67
N ASP A 3 21.29 10.44 -49.48
CA ASP A 3 22.02 10.15 -48.25
C ASP A 3 23.35 10.92 -48.34
N ALA A 4 23.81 11.52 -47.24
CA ALA A 4 25.22 11.87 -47.04
C ALA A 4 25.42 12.37 -45.60
N SER A 5 25.67 11.43 -44.71
CA SER A 5 26.24 11.65 -43.38
C SER A 5 27.76 11.56 -43.46
N GLU A 6 28.48 12.66 -43.15
CA GLU A 6 29.89 12.71 -42.72
C GLU A 6 30.06 14.07 -41.99
N GLY A 7 30.86 14.30 -40.95
CA GLY A 7 31.76 13.51 -40.11
C GLY A 7 32.02 14.36 -38.83
N SER A 8 32.33 13.72 -37.72
CA SER A 8 33.66 13.68 -37.11
C SER A 8 34.08 14.89 -36.24
N ALA A 9 34.51 14.52 -35.02
CA ALA A 9 35.45 15.19 -34.11
C ALA A 9 35.01 16.47 -33.38
N GLY A 10 35.25 16.48 -32.06
CA GLY A 10 35.40 17.76 -31.34
C GLY A 10 35.15 17.69 -29.85
N SER A 11 36.21 17.43 -29.09
CA SER A 11 36.32 17.62 -27.65
C SER A 11 35.72 18.93 -27.15
N GLY A 12 35.13 18.90 -25.94
CA GLY A 12 34.73 20.13 -25.27
C GLY A 12 33.98 19.87 -23.96
N ALA A 13 34.69 19.39 -22.94
CA ALA A 13 34.22 19.52 -21.57
C ALA A 13 33.99 21.01 -21.28
N SER A 14 32.72 21.41 -21.15
CA SER A 14 32.34 22.74 -20.68
C SER A 14 31.54 22.60 -19.40
N TRP A 15 32.21 22.86 -18.27
CA TRP A 15 31.55 23.09 -16.99
C TRP A 15 30.64 24.32 -17.12
N ARG A 16 29.34 24.08 -17.21
CA ARG A 16 28.34 25.14 -17.05
C ARG A 16 28.12 25.40 -15.57
N ARG A 17 28.82 26.42 -15.09
CA ARG A 17 28.45 27.21 -13.91
C ARG A 17 27.07 27.81 -14.19
N HIS A 18 26.06 27.44 -13.42
CA HIS A 18 24.80 28.17 -13.36
C HIS A 18 24.66 28.73 -11.97
N GLY A 19 24.85 30.05 -11.88
CA GLY A 19 24.69 30.82 -10.66
C GLY A 19 23.22 30.78 -10.23
N ALA A 20 23.00 30.42 -8.98
CA ALA A 20 21.73 30.61 -8.32
C ALA A 20 21.83 31.88 -7.45
N ALA A 21 21.29 32.97 -7.98
CA ALA A 21 20.86 34.09 -7.15
C ALA A 21 19.58 33.65 -6.43
N LEU A 22 19.64 33.45 -5.11
CA LEU A 22 18.47 33.21 -4.29
C LEU A 22 18.09 34.51 -3.57
N LEU A 23 17.09 35.18 -4.14
CA LEU A 23 16.31 36.21 -3.48
C LEU A 23 15.32 35.57 -2.51
N ALA A 24 15.27 36.11 -1.29
CA ALA A 24 14.33 35.74 -0.25
C ALA A 24 12.88 36.17 -0.59
N GLY A 25 11.91 35.32 -0.27
CA GLY A 25 10.48 35.63 -0.35
C GLY A 25 9.64 34.51 0.23
N ALA A 26 8.88 34.83 1.28
CA ALA A 26 8.04 33.92 2.05
C ALA A 26 6.82 33.38 1.26
N GLY A 27 6.43 32.13 1.52
CA GLY A 27 5.19 31.56 0.98
C GLY A 27 5.02 30.05 1.18
N VAL A 28 4.55 29.67 2.38
CA VAL A 28 3.48 28.69 2.66
C VAL A 28 3.42 27.37 1.87
N LEU A 29 3.55 26.27 2.63
CA LEU A 29 3.07 24.89 2.40
C LEU A 29 3.76 24.06 1.31
N MET A 30 4.76 23.29 1.78
CA MET A 30 5.15 22.02 1.17
C MET A 30 3.94 21.08 1.11
N LEU A 31 3.49 20.75 -0.09
CA LEU A 31 2.84 19.47 -0.36
C LEU A 31 3.27 18.94 -1.74
N ALA A 32 4.58 18.84 -1.93
CA ALA A 32 5.14 17.96 -2.94
C ALA A 32 5.16 16.55 -2.35
N ALA A 33 4.00 15.87 -2.36
CA ALA A 33 3.96 14.42 -2.21
C ALA A 33 4.63 13.83 -3.46
N CYS A 34 5.95 13.68 -3.42
CA CYS A 34 6.67 12.85 -4.36
C CYS A 34 6.04 11.47 -4.35
N ALA A 35 5.30 11.15 -5.41
CA ALA A 35 5.16 9.79 -5.89
C ALA A 35 6.58 9.27 -6.17
N SER A 36 7.22 8.72 -5.14
CA SER A 36 8.47 7.99 -5.32
C SER A 36 8.10 6.63 -5.87
N SER A 37 8.32 6.51 -7.18
CA SER A 37 8.30 5.27 -7.94
C SER A 37 9.17 4.21 -7.27
N GLY A 38 8.72 2.96 -7.38
CA GLY A 38 9.44 1.79 -6.88
C GLY A 38 10.91 1.77 -7.30
N GLY A 39 11.76 1.43 -6.34
CA GLY A 39 13.20 1.32 -6.54
C GLY A 39 13.91 1.02 -5.23
N GLY A 40 13.78 -0.21 -4.74
CA GLY A 40 14.66 -0.89 -3.78
C GLY A 40 15.18 -0.13 -2.54
N ALA A 41 14.60 -0.41 -1.35
CA ALA A 41 15.31 -0.67 -0.08
C ALA A 41 14.39 -0.47 1.14
N SER A 42 13.57 -1.48 1.44
CA SER A 42 12.94 -1.81 2.74
C SER A 42 11.67 -2.57 2.45
N LYS A 43 11.63 -3.85 2.79
CA LYS A 43 10.39 -4.63 2.74
C LYS A 43 9.40 -3.95 3.70
N PHE A 44 8.19 -3.65 3.25
CA PHE A 44 7.18 -3.05 4.11
C PHE A 44 6.98 -3.94 5.34
N ASP A 45 7.26 -3.41 6.53
CA ASP A 45 7.15 -4.17 7.76
C ASP A 45 5.70 -4.15 8.24
N VAL A 46 4.95 -5.16 7.77
CA VAL A 46 3.53 -5.35 8.09
C VAL A 46 3.31 -5.42 9.59
N ASP A 47 4.17 -6.13 10.32
CA ASP A 47 4.00 -6.37 11.75
C ASP A 47 4.27 -5.10 12.56
N ALA A 48 5.36 -4.39 12.25
CA ALA A 48 5.65 -3.09 12.86
C ALA A 48 4.55 -2.07 12.58
N PHE A 49 4.02 -2.03 11.35
CA PHE A 49 2.93 -1.13 10.97
C PHE A 49 1.63 -1.44 11.72
N LEU A 50 1.26 -2.71 11.86
CA LEU A 50 0.03 -3.10 12.59
C LEU A 50 0.13 -2.84 14.09
N ARG A 51 1.33 -2.96 14.67
CA ARG A 51 1.58 -2.73 16.09
C ARG A 51 1.91 -1.28 16.44
N ALA A 52 2.08 -0.41 15.45
CA ALA A 52 2.33 0.99 15.70
C ALA A 52 1.17 1.62 16.50
N PRO A 53 1.46 2.45 17.52
CA PRO A 53 0.43 3.04 18.37
C PRO A 53 -0.54 3.93 17.58
N ASP A 54 -0.02 4.63 16.57
CA ASP A 54 -0.76 5.52 15.68
C ASP A 54 -1.48 4.80 14.54
N SER A 55 -1.25 3.49 14.36
CA SER A 55 -1.92 2.72 13.32
C SER A 55 -3.38 2.54 13.67
N ALA A 56 -4.24 2.93 12.73
CA ALA A 56 -5.68 2.80 12.82
C ALA A 56 -6.21 1.92 11.67
N LEU A 57 -7.30 1.20 11.92
CA LEU A 57 -7.92 0.33 10.92
C LEU A 57 -8.19 1.02 9.57
N PRO A 58 -8.68 2.29 9.52
CA PRO A 58 -8.88 2.98 8.25
C PRO A 58 -7.60 3.25 7.47
N GLU A 59 -6.48 3.41 8.17
CA GLU A 59 -5.18 3.55 7.54
C GLU A 59 -4.71 2.23 6.96
N VAL A 60 -4.87 1.12 7.69
CA VAL A 60 -4.51 -0.23 7.18
C VAL A 60 -5.27 -0.56 5.90
N VAL A 61 -6.59 -0.36 5.90
CA VAL A 61 -7.47 -0.64 4.74
C VAL A 61 -7.23 0.37 3.61
N GLY A 62 -6.77 1.58 3.92
CA GLY A 62 -6.47 2.62 2.94
C GLY A 62 -5.06 2.59 2.39
N ASN A 63 -4.12 1.91 3.04
CA ASN A 63 -2.69 2.00 2.73
C ASN A 63 -2.32 1.09 1.55
N PRO A 64 -1.96 1.65 0.37
CA PRO A 64 -1.65 0.85 -0.81
C PRO A 64 -0.38 0.01 -0.64
N ALA A 65 0.59 0.45 0.16
CA ALA A 65 1.82 -0.30 0.41
C ALA A 65 1.56 -1.53 1.28
N PHE A 66 0.73 -1.38 2.33
CA PHE A 66 0.24 -2.50 3.13
C PHE A 66 -0.47 -3.52 2.23
N LEU A 67 -1.49 -3.07 1.52
CA LEU A 67 -2.31 -3.94 0.67
C LEU A 67 -1.48 -4.63 -0.42
N ALA A 68 -0.53 -3.93 -1.04
CA ALA A 68 0.35 -4.55 -2.02
C ALA A 68 1.30 -5.59 -1.40
N ALA A 69 1.80 -5.34 -0.19
CA ALA A 69 2.72 -6.24 0.51
C ALA A 69 2.03 -7.51 1.04
N THR A 70 0.73 -7.43 1.34
CA THR A 70 -0.04 -8.52 1.95
C THR A 70 -0.97 -9.25 0.98
N ARG A 71 -1.08 -8.79 -0.28
CA ARG A 71 -2.03 -9.34 -1.26
C ARG A 71 -1.71 -10.80 -1.56
N VAL A 72 -2.70 -11.68 -1.39
CA VAL A 72 -2.63 -13.04 -1.92
C VAL A 72 -3.09 -13.07 -3.38
N SER A 73 -2.79 -14.15 -4.11
CA SER A 73 -3.23 -14.29 -5.49
C SER A 73 -4.76 -14.30 -5.59
N ALA A 74 -5.30 -13.86 -6.73
CA ALA A 74 -6.75 -13.85 -6.95
C ALA A 74 -7.35 -15.26 -6.83
N THR A 75 -6.63 -16.28 -7.32
CA THR A 75 -7.02 -17.69 -7.22
C THR A 75 -7.06 -18.14 -5.76
N ASP A 76 -6.04 -17.84 -4.96
CA ASP A 76 -6.02 -18.23 -3.54
C ASP A 76 -7.10 -17.50 -2.74
N CYS A 77 -7.35 -16.22 -3.03
CA CYS A 77 -8.44 -15.47 -2.42
C CYS A 77 -9.80 -16.08 -2.77
N ALA A 78 -10.03 -16.47 -4.03
CA ALA A 78 -11.26 -17.12 -4.45
C ALA A 78 -11.46 -18.46 -3.72
N VAL A 79 -10.42 -19.31 -3.65
CA VAL A 79 -10.47 -20.58 -2.92
C VAL A 79 -10.77 -20.36 -1.44
N MET A 80 -10.13 -19.36 -0.84
CA MET A 80 -10.31 -19.01 0.57
C MET A 80 -11.72 -18.51 0.89
N LEU A 81 -12.31 -17.68 0.01
CA LEU A 81 -13.67 -17.16 0.15
C LEU A 81 -14.75 -18.19 -0.19
N GLN A 82 -14.48 -19.13 -1.10
CA GLN A 82 -15.43 -20.18 -1.50
C GLN A 82 -15.46 -21.36 -0.53
N SER A 83 -14.35 -21.61 0.17
CA SER A 83 -14.27 -22.72 1.11
C SER A 83 -15.17 -22.41 2.30
N ALA A 84 -16.37 -23.00 2.34
CA ALA A 84 -17.35 -22.90 3.45
C ALA A 84 -16.82 -23.40 4.81
N SER A 85 -15.53 -23.74 4.90
CA SER A 85 -14.82 -24.29 6.06
C SER A 85 -13.75 -23.34 6.62
N THR A 86 -13.46 -22.21 5.95
CA THR A 86 -12.36 -21.28 6.31
C THR A 86 -12.69 -20.31 7.45
N GLY A 87 -13.84 -20.49 8.10
CA GLY A 87 -14.19 -19.85 9.37
C GLY A 87 -15.08 -18.62 9.25
N VAL A 88 -14.98 -17.69 10.22
CA VAL A 88 -15.97 -16.61 10.38
C VAL A 88 -15.50 -15.36 9.67
N LEU A 89 -16.38 -14.74 8.88
CA LEU A 89 -16.16 -13.42 8.31
C LEU A 89 -16.75 -12.36 9.25
N GLU A 90 -15.90 -11.58 9.91
CA GLU A 90 -16.29 -10.47 10.77
C GLU A 90 -16.29 -9.16 9.95
N ASP A 91 -17.40 -8.42 9.98
CA ASP A 91 -17.51 -7.12 9.32
C ASP A 91 -16.72 -6.05 10.06
N LEU A 92 -15.83 -5.36 9.36
CA LEU A 92 -15.07 -4.26 9.94
C LEU A 92 -15.87 -2.95 9.87
N PRO A 93 -15.74 -2.07 10.88
CA PRO A 93 -16.40 -0.78 10.85
C PRO A 93 -16.03 -0.02 9.55
N PRO A 94 -16.98 0.73 8.97
CA PRO A 94 -16.78 1.40 7.70
C PRO A 94 -15.56 2.32 7.80
N SER A 95 -14.56 2.06 6.99
CA SER A 95 -13.42 2.96 6.87
C SER A 95 -13.79 4.11 5.93
N SER A 96 -13.58 5.33 6.38
CA SER A 96 -13.87 6.55 5.59
C SER A 96 -13.00 6.67 4.32
N ASN A 97 -12.00 5.80 4.17
CA ASN A 97 -11.22 5.67 2.95
C ASN A 97 -12.01 4.86 1.91
N ALA A 98 -12.27 5.47 0.76
CA ALA A 98 -13.23 5.11 -0.29
C ALA A 98 -13.09 3.73 -0.98
N ARG A 99 -12.41 2.76 -0.37
CA ARG A 99 -12.15 1.44 -0.95
C ARG A 99 -13.34 0.47 -0.79
N GLY A 100 -14.35 0.82 0.01
CA GLY A 100 -15.56 0.01 0.19
C GLY A 100 -15.53 -0.83 1.47
N PRO A 101 -16.47 -1.78 1.63
CA PRO A 101 -16.55 -2.61 2.83
C PRO A 101 -15.32 -3.53 2.96
N ALA A 102 -14.98 -3.84 4.21
CA ALA A 102 -13.88 -4.73 4.56
C ALA A 102 -14.29 -5.71 5.66
N TRP A 103 -13.65 -6.87 5.69
CA TRP A 103 -13.94 -7.94 6.63
C TRP A 103 -12.66 -8.60 7.14
N LEU A 104 -12.71 -9.22 8.31
CA LEU A 104 -11.70 -10.14 8.78
C LEU A 104 -12.19 -11.58 8.63
N LEU A 105 -11.46 -12.39 7.88
CA LEU A 105 -11.66 -13.82 7.83
C LEU A 105 -10.82 -14.49 8.93
N HIS A 106 -11.50 -15.19 9.83
CA HIS A 106 -10.91 -15.94 10.91
C HIS A 106 -10.86 -17.43 10.56
N PRO A 107 -9.70 -17.98 10.11
CA PRO A 107 -9.50 -19.41 9.88
C PRO A 107 -9.86 -20.24 11.11
N LYS A 108 -10.58 -21.35 10.92
CA LYS A 108 -10.88 -22.29 12.02
C LYS A 108 -9.63 -22.97 12.56
N ASP A 109 -8.68 -23.30 11.67
CA ASP A 109 -7.50 -24.09 12.01
C ASP A 109 -6.28 -23.22 12.42
N GLN A 110 -6.36 -21.89 12.26
CA GLN A 110 -5.24 -20.98 12.49
C GLN A 110 -5.67 -19.74 13.32
N PRO A 111 -6.13 -19.90 14.56
CA PRO A 111 -6.74 -18.81 15.34
C PRO A 111 -5.79 -17.63 15.63
N GLY A 112 -4.47 -17.82 15.52
CA GLY A 112 -3.48 -16.74 15.64
C GLY A 112 -3.31 -15.89 14.39
N GLN A 113 -3.97 -16.26 13.29
CA GLN A 113 -3.89 -15.57 12.00
C GLN A 113 -5.28 -15.16 11.53
N VAL A 114 -5.34 -14.07 10.78
CA VAL A 114 -6.54 -13.61 10.08
C VAL A 114 -6.18 -13.14 8.68
N TRP A 115 -7.16 -13.12 7.79
CA TRP A 115 -7.04 -12.46 6.50
C TRP A 115 -7.96 -11.25 6.44
N LEU A 116 -7.42 -10.12 6.01
CA LEU A 116 -8.22 -8.95 5.70
C LEU A 116 -8.79 -9.11 4.29
N VAL A 117 -10.11 -9.09 4.17
CA VAL A 117 -10.83 -9.10 2.89
C VAL A 117 -11.30 -7.69 2.60
N VAL A 118 -10.89 -7.11 1.49
CA VAL A 118 -11.27 -5.75 1.08
C VAL A 118 -11.98 -5.82 -0.25
N SER A 119 -13.20 -5.26 -0.31
CA SER A 119 -13.86 -5.04 -1.59
C SER A 119 -13.08 -4.01 -2.41
N GLU A 120 -13.01 -4.18 -3.72
CA GLU A 120 -12.50 -3.16 -4.64
C GLU A 120 -13.66 -2.56 -5.44
N SER A 121 -13.41 -1.39 -6.03
CA SER A 121 -14.34 -0.75 -6.97
C SER A 121 -14.58 -1.69 -8.15
N GLY A 122 -15.82 -2.14 -8.33
CA GLY A 122 -16.18 -3.15 -9.34
C GLY A 122 -16.72 -4.46 -8.74
N GLY A 123 -16.77 -4.59 -7.41
CA GLY A 123 -17.38 -5.74 -6.74
C GLY A 123 -16.44 -6.93 -6.55
N GLU A 124 -15.21 -6.83 -7.06
CA GLU A 124 -14.15 -7.80 -6.76
C GLU A 124 -13.73 -7.71 -5.30
N ARG A 125 -13.20 -8.81 -4.77
CA ARG A 125 -12.67 -8.90 -3.41
C ARG A 125 -11.21 -9.29 -3.47
N THR A 126 -10.41 -8.66 -2.62
CA THR A 126 -9.01 -8.98 -2.41
C THR A 126 -8.81 -9.49 -1.01
N CYS A 127 -7.93 -10.46 -0.86
CA CYS A 127 -7.58 -11.04 0.43
C CYS A 127 -6.13 -10.67 0.76
N HIS A 128 -5.87 -10.41 2.03
CA HIS A 128 -4.60 -9.86 2.51
C HIS A 128 -4.16 -10.60 3.78
N GLY A 129 -2.98 -11.22 3.76
CA GLY A 129 -2.46 -11.95 4.91
C GLY A 129 -1.54 -13.12 4.56
N PRO A 130 -1.20 -13.98 5.53
CA PRO A 130 -1.75 -14.01 6.90
C PRO A 130 -1.31 -12.80 7.76
N LEU A 131 -2.23 -12.27 8.57
CA LEU A 131 -2.00 -11.15 9.49
C LEU A 131 -2.11 -11.61 10.95
N PRO A 132 -1.38 -11.00 11.90
CA PRO A 132 -1.49 -11.31 13.32
C PRO A 132 -2.90 -10.97 13.85
N ALA A 133 -3.61 -12.00 14.34
CA ALA A 133 -5.00 -11.89 14.76
C ALA A 133 -5.19 -10.91 15.94
N ASP A 134 -4.25 -10.88 16.88
CA ASP A 134 -4.26 -9.99 18.04
C ASP A 134 -4.16 -8.50 17.63
N ALA A 135 -3.26 -8.19 16.70
CA ALA A 135 -3.06 -6.82 16.21
C ALA A 135 -4.29 -6.33 15.43
N MET A 136 -4.80 -7.16 14.51
CA MET A 136 -6.01 -6.82 13.74
C MET A 136 -7.24 -6.68 14.63
N LYS A 137 -7.38 -7.53 15.65
CA LYS A 137 -8.45 -7.42 16.64
C LYS A 137 -8.35 -6.12 17.44
N SER A 138 -7.15 -5.74 17.89
CA SER A 138 -6.94 -4.46 18.60
C SER A 138 -7.30 -3.25 17.73
N LEU A 139 -6.92 -3.28 16.44
CA LEU A 139 -7.29 -2.23 15.48
C LEU A 139 -8.80 -2.16 15.26
N ALA A 140 -9.46 -3.31 15.08
CA ALA A 140 -10.90 -3.39 14.90
C ALA A 140 -11.66 -2.91 16.15
N SER A 141 -11.24 -3.32 17.35
CA SER A 141 -11.84 -2.87 18.60
C SER A 141 -11.70 -1.35 18.77
N ARG A 142 -10.51 -0.78 18.53
CA ARG A 142 -10.30 0.67 18.59
C ARG A 142 -11.16 1.45 17.60
N ALA A 143 -11.38 0.90 16.41
CA ALA A 143 -12.22 1.53 15.39
C ALA A 143 -13.72 1.48 15.70
N ARG A 144 -14.18 0.58 16.59
CA ARG A 144 -15.60 0.48 17.00
C ARG A 144 -15.98 1.44 18.13
N GLY A 145 -15.00 1.88 18.93
CA GLY A 145 -15.21 2.74 20.12
C GLY A 145 -15.13 1.96 21.42
#